data_AF-A0A7V6DCD6-F1
#
_entry.id   AF-A0A7V6DCD6-F1
#
_cell.length_a   1.000
_cell.length_b   1.000
_cell.length_c   1.000
_cell.angle_alpha   90.00
_cell.angle_beta   90.00
_cell.angle_gamma   90.00
#
_symmetry.space_group_name_H-M   'P 1'
#
loop_
_entity.id
_entity.type
_entity.pdbx_description
1 polymer ?
#
loop_
_entity_poly.entity_id
_entity_poly.type
_entity_poly.pdbx_seq_one_letter_code
_entity_poly.pdbx_strand_id
1 'polypeptide(L)'
;MRTLFLGMALLVLALAACADTLELTDGTVIRGCFVRDEGVRLLVWENMEQVGGPAREYPRSLVKSFQVERDDSWDARPNLPDLTVTFIELNPKLAGLHGRVHYDQWGRPKIAGAPVLPDLGEESYLKPEEIVQGLKLKYQPGEPVPLTAHVKNVGFATAQPFDYVWLLDGKEVSRGRYRGRLREMEDTTFTLRWNWQEGFHHITFRIITNQKEIATINNEVTDPLWGWGFFYIVSNKRVQMWHTFRSAAGTFCFEDYYRWHIDIMNLLFAHSIFPAAPKGIQARVRLDRIIYTDDVDQAIQSLVAPDGIAYHQGGWVWHDSPEEKAGKWDPPTKEWRQNTEWSLP
;
A
#
# COMPACT_ATOMS: atom_id res chain seq x y z
N MET A 1 13.16 62.87 -29.67
CA MET A 1 13.77 61.75 -28.93
C MET A 1 12.71 60.70 -28.69
N ARG A 2 12.73 59.60 -29.46
CA ARG A 2 11.86 58.43 -29.26
C ARG A 2 12.68 57.40 -28.50
N THR A 3 12.31 57.16 -27.25
CA THR A 3 12.88 56.12 -26.39
C THR A 3 12.36 54.77 -26.87
N LEU A 4 13.22 53.97 -27.49
CA LEU A 4 13.02 52.54 -27.70
C LEU A 4 13.20 51.84 -26.34
N PHE A 5 12.12 51.26 -25.80
CA PHE A 5 12.22 50.25 -24.76
C PHE A 5 12.52 48.91 -25.44
N LEU A 6 13.75 48.42 -25.27
CA LEU A 6 14.16 47.08 -25.64
C LEU A 6 13.66 46.12 -24.54
N GLY A 7 12.57 45.41 -24.81
CA GLY A 7 12.06 44.36 -23.94
C GLY A 7 12.99 43.15 -23.98
N MET A 8 13.72 42.94 -22.89
CA MET A 8 14.56 41.76 -22.68
C MET A 8 13.63 40.58 -22.32
N ALA A 9 13.37 39.71 -23.30
CA ALA A 9 12.68 38.45 -23.06
C ALA A 9 13.61 37.52 -22.27
N LEU A 10 13.36 37.38 -20.97
CA LEU A 10 13.97 36.34 -20.15
C LEU A 10 13.41 34.99 -20.60
N LEU A 11 14.22 34.26 -21.36
CA LEU A 11 13.99 32.85 -21.64
C LEU A 11 14.21 32.09 -20.33
N VAL A 12 13.13 31.74 -19.63
CA VAL A 12 13.19 30.79 -18.52
C VAL A 12 13.49 29.43 -19.13
N LEU A 13 14.77 29.04 -19.14
CA LEU A 13 15.17 27.65 -19.32
C LEU A 13 14.54 26.89 -18.15
N ALA A 14 13.45 26.17 -18.42
CA ALA A 14 12.99 25.11 -17.53
C ALA A 14 14.15 24.12 -17.41
N LEU A 15 14.85 24.15 -16.29
CA LEU A 15 15.82 23.13 -15.94
C LEU A 15 15.03 21.82 -15.93
N ALA A 16 15.19 21.00 -16.97
CA ALA A 16 14.68 19.65 -16.97
C ALA A 16 15.26 18.97 -15.72
N ALA A 17 14.39 18.43 -14.88
CA ALA A 17 14.80 17.65 -13.72
C ALA A 17 15.88 16.64 -14.15
N CYS A 18 16.99 16.55 -13.41
CA CYS A 18 17.89 15.42 -13.61
C CYS A 18 17.07 14.15 -13.35
N ALA A 19 17.04 13.26 -14.32
CA ALA A 19 16.06 12.20 -14.44
C ALA A 19 16.75 10.93 -14.93
N ASP A 20 16.04 9.82 -14.84
CA ASP A 20 16.59 8.48 -14.96
C ASP A 20 16.93 8.12 -16.42
N THR A 21 17.85 7.17 -16.54
CA THR A 21 18.23 6.56 -17.82
C THR A 21 17.85 5.08 -17.84
N LEU A 22 17.16 4.64 -18.89
CA LEU A 22 16.81 3.24 -19.13
C LEU A 22 17.43 2.75 -20.44
N GLU A 23 18.16 1.64 -20.39
CA GLU A 23 18.71 0.95 -21.56
C GLU A 23 17.97 -0.38 -21.78
N LEU A 24 17.48 -0.59 -23.00
CA LEU A 24 16.82 -1.82 -23.41
C LEU A 24 17.80 -2.80 -24.09
N THR A 25 17.41 -4.06 -24.17
CA THR A 25 18.24 -5.13 -24.75
C THR A 25 18.46 -5.00 -26.26
N ASP A 26 17.63 -4.24 -26.96
CA ASP A 26 17.78 -3.91 -28.39
C ASP A 26 18.74 -2.72 -28.65
N GLY A 27 19.28 -2.12 -27.59
CA GLY A 27 20.16 -0.96 -27.65
C GLY A 27 19.44 0.40 -27.57
N THR A 28 18.12 0.42 -27.47
CA THR A 28 17.36 1.66 -27.24
C THR A 28 17.73 2.25 -25.88
N VAL A 29 18.01 3.56 -25.84
CA VAL A 29 18.27 4.30 -24.60
C VAL A 29 17.23 5.40 -24.42
N ILE A 30 16.48 5.33 -23.34
CA ILE A 30 15.49 6.33 -22.93
C ILE A 30 16.12 7.18 -21.85
N ARG A 31 16.30 8.47 -22.13
CA ARG A 31 16.90 9.44 -21.19
C ARG A 31 15.85 10.41 -20.70
N GLY A 32 16.02 10.89 -19.47
CA GLY A 32 15.13 11.87 -18.88
C GLY A 32 13.77 11.29 -18.45
N CYS A 33 13.74 9.98 -18.19
CA CYS A 33 12.53 9.27 -17.77
C CYS A 33 12.49 9.11 -16.25
N PHE A 34 11.41 8.53 -15.73
CA PHE A 34 11.29 8.16 -14.32
C PHE A 34 10.91 6.70 -14.23
N VAL A 35 11.76 5.88 -13.61
CA VAL A 35 11.57 4.43 -13.55
C VAL A 35 11.10 3.96 -12.18
N ARG A 36 10.22 2.97 -12.14
CA ARG A 36 9.83 2.27 -10.90
C ARG A 36 9.98 0.78 -11.11
N ASP A 37 10.82 0.15 -10.29
CA ASP A 37 11.09 -1.27 -10.39
C ASP A 37 10.07 -2.11 -9.62
N GLU A 38 9.43 -3.05 -10.31
CA GLU A 38 8.45 -3.99 -9.74
C GLU A 38 8.95 -5.45 -9.85
N GLY A 39 10.25 -5.64 -10.01
CA GLY A 39 10.94 -6.93 -10.08
C GLY A 39 10.78 -7.63 -11.43
N VAL A 40 9.54 -7.90 -11.85
CA VAL A 40 9.23 -8.57 -13.12
C VAL A 40 9.06 -7.60 -14.30
N ARG A 41 8.96 -6.30 -14.02
CA ARG A 41 8.83 -5.22 -14.98
C ARG A 41 9.34 -3.90 -14.40
N LEU A 42 9.67 -2.96 -15.28
CA LEU A 42 9.80 -1.55 -14.95
C LEU A 42 8.55 -0.80 -15.40
N LEU A 43 8.05 0.10 -14.55
CA LEU A 43 7.13 1.15 -14.95
C LEU A 43 7.93 2.41 -15.28
N VAL A 44 7.59 3.07 -16.38
CA VAL A 44 8.35 4.21 -16.90
C VAL A 44 7.42 5.34 -17.24
N TRP A 45 7.70 6.52 -16.69
CA TRP A 45 7.12 7.80 -17.09
C TRP A 45 8.13 8.57 -17.94
N GLU A 46 7.68 9.20 -19.02
CA GLU A 46 8.56 9.91 -19.95
C GLU A 46 8.90 11.32 -19.48
N ASN A 47 8.14 11.87 -18.53
CA ASN A 47 8.40 13.17 -17.92
C ASN A 47 7.73 13.28 -16.55
N MET A 48 8.07 14.35 -15.81
CA MET A 48 7.65 14.57 -14.43
C MET A 48 6.14 14.81 -14.29
N GLU A 49 5.47 15.33 -15.32
CA GLU A 49 4.02 15.58 -15.27
C GLU A 49 3.20 14.29 -15.34
N GLN A 50 3.80 13.20 -15.84
CA GLN A 50 3.17 11.89 -15.91
C GLN A 50 3.34 11.08 -14.61
N VAL A 51 4.34 11.42 -13.77
CA VAL A 51 4.62 10.71 -12.51
C VAL A 51 3.40 10.77 -11.59
N GLY A 52 2.99 9.63 -11.03
CA GLY A 52 1.75 9.50 -10.27
C GLY A 52 0.51 9.22 -11.13
N GLY A 53 0.64 9.25 -12.46
CA GLY A 53 -0.35 8.76 -13.42
C GLY A 53 -0.01 7.37 -13.98
N PRO A 54 -0.77 6.88 -14.98
CA PRO A 54 -0.46 5.63 -15.67
C PRO A 54 0.95 5.65 -16.27
N ALA A 55 1.69 4.55 -16.09
CA ALA A 55 3.05 4.41 -16.59
C ALA A 55 3.10 3.45 -17.78
N ARG A 56 4.15 3.56 -18.60
CA ARG A 56 4.46 2.56 -19.62
C ARG A 56 5.18 1.38 -18.99
N GLU A 57 4.71 0.18 -19.26
CA GLU A 57 5.34 -1.04 -18.73
C GLU A 57 6.41 -1.58 -19.69
N TYR A 58 7.56 -1.94 -19.13
CA TYR A 58 8.64 -2.66 -19.80
C TYR A 58 8.90 -3.97 -19.05
N PRO A 59 8.65 -5.14 -19.66
CA PRO A 59 9.03 -6.43 -19.07
C PRO A 59 10.51 -6.45 -18.71
N ARG A 60 10.88 -7.05 -17.57
CA ARG A 60 12.27 -7.11 -17.12
C ARG A 60 13.21 -7.74 -18.16
N SER A 61 12.71 -8.67 -18.97
CA SER A 61 13.46 -9.30 -20.07
C SER A 61 13.89 -8.35 -21.19
N LEU A 62 13.24 -7.19 -21.33
CA LEU A 62 13.63 -6.15 -22.30
C LEU A 62 14.58 -5.11 -21.69
N VAL A 63 14.78 -5.12 -20.37
CA VAL A 63 15.61 -4.14 -19.67
C VAL A 63 17.03 -4.67 -19.58
N LYS A 64 17.98 -3.93 -20.13
CA LYS A 64 19.41 -4.23 -20.01
C LYS A 64 20.01 -3.60 -18.76
N SER A 65 19.72 -2.32 -18.52
CA SER A 65 20.16 -1.59 -17.32
C SER A 65 19.30 -0.35 -17.11
N PHE A 66 19.30 0.19 -15.89
CA PHE A 66 18.75 1.52 -15.62
C PHE A 66 19.56 2.22 -14.54
N GLN A 67 19.51 3.54 -14.52
CA GLN A 67 20.17 4.40 -13.53
C GLN A 67 19.17 5.42 -13.01
N VAL A 68 19.06 5.51 -11.68
CA VAL A 68 18.21 6.50 -11.01
C VAL A 68 19.06 7.72 -10.67
N GLU A 69 18.78 8.85 -11.31
CA GLU A 69 19.66 10.04 -11.33
C GLU A 69 18.92 11.30 -10.86
N ARG A 70 17.93 11.12 -9.98
CA ARG A 70 16.99 12.16 -9.56
C ARG A 70 17.62 13.17 -8.59
N ASP A 71 17.61 14.44 -8.98
CA ASP A 71 18.06 15.54 -8.12
C ASP A 71 16.96 16.01 -7.15
N ASP A 72 17.17 17.17 -6.49
CA ASP A 72 16.25 17.71 -5.50
C ASP A 72 14.91 18.19 -6.12
N SER A 73 14.84 18.39 -7.44
CA SER A 73 13.58 18.74 -8.11
C SER A 73 12.55 17.61 -8.04
N TRP A 74 12.98 16.37 -7.80
CA TRP A 74 12.09 15.23 -7.53
C TRP A 74 11.20 15.44 -6.31
N ASP A 75 11.73 16.06 -5.26
CA ASP A 75 11.01 16.32 -4.02
C ASP A 75 10.25 17.65 -4.04
N ALA A 76 10.25 18.37 -5.17
CA ALA A 76 9.49 19.60 -5.30
C ALA A 76 8.01 19.32 -5.04
N ARG A 77 7.45 20.04 -4.06
CA ARG A 77 6.08 19.88 -3.59
C ARG A 77 5.12 20.71 -4.45
N PRO A 78 4.30 20.08 -5.30
CA PRO A 78 3.33 20.83 -6.10
C PRO A 78 2.19 21.31 -5.19
N ASN A 79 1.66 22.51 -5.46
CA ASN A 79 0.47 23.02 -4.77
C ASN A 79 -0.81 22.39 -5.37
N LEU A 80 -0.96 21.07 -5.19
CA LEU A 80 -2.07 20.27 -5.71
C LEU A 80 -2.60 19.33 -4.61
N PRO A 81 -3.90 18.99 -4.63
CA PRO A 81 -4.43 17.91 -3.81
C PRO A 81 -3.91 16.55 -4.31
N ASP A 82 -4.02 15.53 -3.47
CA ASP A 82 -3.69 14.14 -3.82
C ASP A 82 -4.62 13.23 -3.01
N LEU A 83 -5.77 12.89 -3.56
CA LEU A 83 -6.69 11.96 -2.91
C LEU A 83 -6.12 10.54 -3.04
N THR A 84 -5.93 9.87 -1.90
CA THR A 84 -5.52 8.47 -1.85
C THR A 84 -6.59 7.65 -1.16
N VAL A 85 -6.87 6.47 -1.73
CA VAL A 85 -7.56 5.39 -1.03
C VAL A 85 -6.48 4.60 -0.29
N THR A 86 -6.37 4.80 1.03
CA THR A 86 -5.25 4.24 1.80
C THR A 86 -5.38 2.73 1.97
N PHE A 87 -6.56 2.24 2.34
CA PHE A 87 -6.88 0.82 2.46
C PHE A 87 -8.39 0.56 2.53
N ILE A 88 -8.79 -0.69 2.29
CA ILE A 88 -10.16 -1.18 2.50
C ILE A 88 -10.17 -2.15 3.66
N GLU A 89 -10.83 -1.74 4.73
CA GLU A 89 -10.93 -2.51 5.97
C GLU A 89 -12.13 -3.47 5.93
N LEU A 90 -11.89 -4.74 6.28
CA LEU A 90 -12.93 -5.76 6.44
C LEU A 90 -13.27 -5.95 7.92
N ASN A 91 -14.56 -5.96 8.29
CA ASN A 91 -14.99 -6.29 9.66
C ASN A 91 -16.22 -7.23 9.64
N PRO A 92 -16.46 -8.05 10.69
CA PRO A 92 -15.56 -8.29 11.83
C PRO A 92 -14.32 -9.06 11.40
N LYS A 93 -13.16 -8.78 12.00
CA LYS A 93 -11.93 -9.51 11.71
C LYS A 93 -12.07 -11.01 12.03
N LEU A 94 -11.40 -11.84 11.23
CA LEU A 94 -11.26 -13.26 11.51
C LEU A 94 -10.15 -13.49 12.54
N ALA A 95 -10.29 -14.54 13.36
CA ALA A 95 -9.28 -14.95 14.31
C ALA A 95 -7.99 -15.40 13.59
N GLY A 96 -6.85 -14.87 14.01
CA GLY A 96 -5.53 -15.25 13.54
C GLY A 96 -4.89 -16.29 14.46
N LEU A 97 -4.35 -17.35 13.87
CA LEU A 97 -3.56 -18.36 14.59
C LEU A 97 -2.05 -18.03 14.61
N HIS A 98 -1.70 -16.79 14.23
CA HIS A 98 -0.32 -16.32 14.25
C HIS A 98 0.22 -16.33 15.69
N GLY A 99 1.40 -16.93 15.90
CA GLY A 99 1.97 -17.11 17.23
C GLY A 99 1.24 -18.14 18.12
N ARG A 100 0.29 -18.91 17.56
CA ARG A 100 -0.48 -19.96 18.27
C ARG A 100 -0.17 -21.38 17.79
N VAL A 101 0.72 -21.53 16.82
CA VAL A 101 1.24 -22.84 16.39
C VAL A 101 2.56 -23.10 17.12
N HIS A 102 2.53 -24.03 18.08
CA HIS A 102 3.69 -24.44 18.88
C HIS A 102 4.21 -25.77 18.37
N TYR A 103 5.52 -25.98 18.44
CA TYR A 103 6.16 -27.24 18.04
C TYR A 103 6.75 -27.92 19.28
N ASP A 104 6.59 -29.24 19.38
CA ASP A 104 7.27 -30.03 20.40
C ASP A 104 8.71 -30.36 20.01
N GLN A 105 9.43 -31.11 20.86
CA GLN A 105 10.81 -31.54 20.62
C GLN A 105 10.99 -32.40 19.36
N TRP A 106 9.91 -32.96 18.81
CA TRP A 106 9.90 -33.78 17.60
C TRP A 106 9.41 -33.00 16.38
N GLY A 107 9.11 -31.71 16.53
CA GLY A 107 8.59 -30.87 15.45
C GLY A 107 7.11 -31.10 15.11
N ARG A 108 6.32 -31.72 16.01
CA ARG A 108 4.88 -31.87 15.82
C ARG A 108 4.17 -30.55 16.16
N PRO A 109 3.36 -29.98 15.24
CA PRO A 109 2.63 -28.74 15.52
C PRO A 109 1.42 -29.02 16.43
N LYS A 110 1.14 -28.11 17.35
CA LYS A 110 -0.12 -28.02 18.09
C LYS A 110 -0.58 -26.57 18.20
N ILE A 111 -1.89 -26.36 18.20
CA ILE A 111 -2.47 -25.03 18.42
C ILE A 111 -2.60 -24.83 19.94
N ALA A 112 -2.02 -23.77 20.49
CA ALA A 112 -2.00 -23.53 21.94
C ALA A 112 -1.67 -22.07 22.28
N GLY A 113 -1.60 -21.77 23.59
CA GLY A 113 -1.00 -20.54 24.10
C GLY A 113 -1.92 -19.32 24.21
N ALA A 114 -3.22 -19.48 23.98
CA ALA A 114 -4.23 -18.43 24.21
C ALA A 114 -5.29 -18.89 25.21
N PRO A 115 -5.73 -18.03 26.16
CA PRO A 115 -6.74 -18.37 27.16
C PRO A 115 -8.06 -18.93 26.63
N VAL A 116 -8.47 -18.53 25.43
CA VAL A 116 -9.73 -19.02 24.80
C VAL A 116 -9.62 -20.43 24.22
N LEU A 117 -8.40 -20.93 23.99
CA LEU A 117 -8.19 -22.23 23.38
C LEU A 117 -8.25 -23.32 24.45
N PRO A 118 -9.04 -24.39 24.25
CA PRO A 118 -9.06 -25.51 25.18
C PRO A 118 -7.74 -26.28 25.11
N ASP A 119 -7.29 -26.79 26.26
CA ASP A 119 -6.15 -27.71 26.34
C ASP A 119 -6.70 -29.14 26.40
N LEU A 120 -6.49 -29.91 25.33
CA LEU A 120 -6.91 -31.32 25.23
C LEU A 120 -5.76 -32.28 25.60
N GLY A 121 -4.65 -31.79 26.14
CA GLY A 121 -3.46 -32.59 26.40
C GLY A 121 -2.84 -33.13 25.09
N GLU A 122 -2.45 -34.40 25.07
CA GLU A 122 -1.89 -35.07 23.88
C GLU A 122 -2.88 -35.15 22.71
N GLU A 123 -4.19 -35.11 22.97
CA GLU A 123 -5.19 -35.08 21.89
C GLU A 123 -5.10 -33.82 21.04
N SER A 124 -4.49 -32.74 21.56
CA SER A 124 -4.31 -31.48 20.84
C SER A 124 -3.47 -31.62 19.55
N TYR A 125 -2.63 -32.65 19.46
CA TYR A 125 -1.85 -32.96 18.26
C TYR A 125 -2.68 -33.67 17.18
N LEU A 126 -3.78 -34.31 17.57
CA LEU A 126 -4.62 -35.13 16.70
C LEU A 126 -5.91 -34.41 16.29
N LYS A 127 -6.37 -33.44 17.08
CA LYS A 127 -7.66 -32.76 16.92
C LYS A 127 -7.55 -31.23 16.91
N PRO A 128 -6.75 -30.64 16.01
CA PRO A 128 -6.59 -29.17 15.95
C PRO A 128 -7.91 -28.44 15.72
N GLU A 129 -8.88 -29.04 15.03
CA GLU A 129 -10.22 -28.51 14.79
C GLU A 129 -11.04 -28.34 16.08
N GLU A 130 -10.92 -29.25 17.05
CA GLU A 130 -11.62 -29.15 18.34
C GLU A 130 -11.06 -27.98 19.17
N ILE A 131 -9.77 -27.67 19.01
CA ILE A 131 -9.11 -26.54 19.68
C ILE A 131 -9.64 -25.20 19.17
N VAL A 132 -9.86 -25.08 17.86
CA VAL A 132 -10.24 -23.81 17.24
C VAL A 132 -11.74 -23.65 17.00
N GLN A 133 -12.57 -24.61 17.42
CA GLN A 133 -14.02 -24.62 17.16
C GLN A 133 -14.75 -23.35 17.66
N GLY A 134 -14.23 -22.70 18.71
CA GLY A 134 -14.78 -21.46 19.26
C GLY A 134 -14.35 -20.19 18.52
N LEU A 135 -13.43 -20.30 17.54
CA LEU A 135 -12.88 -19.17 16.80
C LEU A 135 -13.59 -18.97 15.46
N LYS A 136 -13.79 -17.70 15.11
CA LYS A 136 -14.28 -17.31 13.79
C LYS A 136 -13.14 -17.27 12.77
N LEU A 137 -12.95 -18.39 12.06
CA LEU A 137 -11.87 -18.53 11.06
C LEU A 137 -12.31 -18.28 9.61
N LYS A 138 -13.61 -18.15 9.35
CA LYS A 138 -14.18 -17.82 8.04
C LYS A 138 -15.50 -17.08 8.17
N TYR A 139 -15.86 -16.32 7.13
CA TYR A 139 -17.21 -15.79 6.96
C TYR A 139 -18.12 -16.85 6.35
N GLN A 140 -19.40 -16.82 6.69
CA GLN A 140 -20.40 -17.69 6.08
C GLN A 140 -21.02 -17.02 4.84
N PRO A 141 -21.40 -17.78 3.80
CA PRO A 141 -22.19 -17.23 2.70
C PRO A 141 -23.42 -16.46 3.20
N GLY A 142 -23.63 -15.25 2.68
CA GLY A 142 -24.73 -14.37 3.07
C GLY A 142 -24.50 -13.57 4.35
N GLU A 143 -23.42 -13.80 5.08
CA GLU A 143 -23.08 -13.03 6.28
C GLU A 143 -22.81 -11.56 5.92
N PRO A 144 -23.40 -10.57 6.62
CA PRO A 144 -23.11 -9.17 6.38
C PRO A 144 -21.71 -8.79 6.89
N VAL A 145 -20.85 -8.41 5.96
CA VAL A 145 -19.47 -7.95 6.19
C VAL A 145 -19.38 -6.48 5.76
N PRO A 146 -19.26 -5.52 6.71
CA PRO A 146 -18.90 -4.15 6.38
C PRO A 146 -17.49 -4.05 5.80
N LEU A 147 -17.39 -3.34 4.67
CA LEU A 147 -16.18 -2.91 4.01
C LEU A 147 -16.04 -1.41 4.23
N THR A 148 -14.93 -0.92 4.77
CA THR A 148 -14.70 0.51 4.98
C THR A 148 -13.48 0.97 4.20
N ALA A 149 -13.69 1.79 3.16
CA ALA A 149 -12.61 2.46 2.46
C ALA A 149 -12.19 3.69 3.27
N HIS A 150 -10.89 3.80 3.52
CA HIS A 150 -10.27 4.96 4.15
C HIS A 150 -9.67 5.84 3.05
N VAL A 151 -10.03 7.12 3.04
CA VAL A 151 -9.62 8.09 2.02
C VAL A 151 -8.97 9.28 2.70
N LYS A 152 -7.84 9.73 2.18
CA LYS A 152 -7.08 10.84 2.74
C LYS A 152 -6.64 11.79 1.63
N ASN A 153 -6.54 13.07 1.92
CA ASN A 153 -5.82 13.99 1.05
C ASN A 153 -4.36 14.06 1.49
N VAL A 154 -3.47 13.40 0.75
CA VAL A 154 -2.02 13.40 0.99
C VAL A 154 -1.28 14.40 0.10
N GLY A 155 -2.00 15.39 -0.42
CA GLY A 155 -1.44 16.48 -1.21
C GLY A 155 -1.31 17.77 -0.40
N PHE A 156 -0.68 18.77 -1.00
CA PHE A 156 -0.35 20.04 -0.35
C PHE A 156 -1.39 21.15 -0.60
N ALA A 157 -2.52 20.81 -1.24
CA ALA A 157 -3.66 21.70 -1.39
C ALA A 157 -4.96 21.01 -0.98
N THR A 158 -5.98 21.79 -0.62
CA THR A 158 -7.29 21.25 -0.22
C THR A 158 -8.01 20.58 -1.38
N ALA A 159 -8.36 19.31 -1.23
CA ALA A 159 -9.21 18.57 -2.16
C ALA A 159 -10.67 19.05 -2.06
N GLN A 160 -11.27 19.29 -3.23
CA GLN A 160 -12.68 19.66 -3.39
C GLN A 160 -13.59 18.43 -3.34
N PRO A 161 -14.92 18.60 -3.23
CA PRO A 161 -15.88 17.51 -3.30
C PRO A 161 -15.65 16.59 -4.50
N PHE A 162 -15.83 15.29 -4.31
CA PHE A 162 -15.62 14.24 -5.32
C PHE A 162 -16.72 13.18 -5.26
N ASP A 163 -16.91 12.48 -6.37
CA ASP A 163 -17.78 11.30 -6.41
C ASP A 163 -16.94 10.03 -6.15
N TYR A 164 -17.57 8.93 -5.77
CA TYR A 164 -16.88 7.65 -5.57
C TYR A 164 -17.77 6.48 -5.98
N VAL A 165 -17.15 5.35 -6.27
CA VAL A 165 -17.83 4.11 -6.64
C VAL A 165 -17.18 2.91 -5.96
N TRP A 166 -18.02 1.96 -5.55
CA TRP A 166 -17.64 0.63 -5.16
C TRP A 166 -17.89 -0.33 -6.32
N LEU A 167 -16.90 -1.16 -6.64
CA LEU A 167 -17.01 -2.19 -7.67
C LEU A 167 -16.74 -3.56 -7.03
N LEU A 168 -17.60 -4.54 -7.31
CA LEU A 168 -17.34 -5.95 -7.00
C LEU A 168 -17.05 -6.67 -8.32
N ASP A 169 -15.87 -7.26 -8.45
CA ASP A 169 -15.39 -7.89 -9.67
C ASP A 169 -15.53 -6.98 -10.91
N GLY A 170 -15.19 -5.70 -10.73
CA GLY A 170 -15.28 -4.67 -11.77
C GLY A 170 -16.70 -4.15 -12.08
N LYS A 171 -17.74 -4.68 -11.43
CA LYS A 171 -19.13 -4.21 -11.59
C LYS A 171 -19.53 -3.26 -10.47
N GLU A 172 -20.11 -2.12 -10.83
CA GLU A 172 -20.64 -1.16 -9.87
C GLU A 172 -21.73 -1.76 -8.98
N VAL A 173 -21.52 -1.69 -7.67
CA VAL A 173 -22.45 -2.15 -6.64
C VAL A 173 -22.97 -1.01 -5.76
N SER A 174 -22.23 0.09 -5.68
CA SER A 174 -22.64 1.30 -4.96
C SER A 174 -21.89 2.52 -5.47
N ARG A 175 -22.51 3.69 -5.36
CA ARG A 175 -21.94 4.98 -5.74
C ARG A 175 -22.37 6.04 -4.74
N GLY A 176 -21.52 7.02 -4.51
CA GLY A 176 -21.87 8.16 -3.69
C GLY A 176 -21.07 9.41 -4.04
N ARG A 177 -21.30 10.45 -3.25
CA ARG A 177 -20.62 11.74 -3.36
C ARG A 177 -20.19 12.23 -2.00
N TYR A 178 -18.92 12.57 -1.86
CA TYR A 178 -18.43 13.32 -0.71
C TYR A 178 -18.60 14.82 -0.97
N ARG A 179 -19.46 15.47 -0.17
CA ARG A 179 -19.76 16.91 -0.33
C ARG A 179 -18.81 17.83 0.45
N GLY A 180 -18.00 17.25 1.34
CA GLY A 180 -17.01 17.98 2.12
C GLY A 180 -15.78 18.34 1.29
N ARG A 181 -14.83 18.97 1.96
CA ARG A 181 -13.46 19.16 1.48
C ARG A 181 -12.52 18.39 2.39
N LEU A 182 -11.35 18.03 1.89
CA LEU A 182 -10.29 17.44 2.70
C LEU A 182 -9.08 18.37 2.62
N ARG A 183 -8.69 18.95 3.76
CA ARG A 183 -7.43 19.68 3.89
C ARG A 183 -6.26 18.70 3.80
N GLU A 184 -5.05 19.25 3.68
CA GLU A 184 -3.82 18.46 3.74
C GLU A 184 -3.84 17.53 4.97
N MET A 185 -3.59 16.25 4.72
CA MET A 185 -3.57 15.15 5.68
C MET A 185 -4.90 14.85 6.39
N GLU A 186 -6.02 15.45 5.97
CA GLU A 186 -7.35 15.14 6.48
C GLU A 186 -7.92 13.89 5.81
N ASP A 187 -8.58 13.05 6.60
CA ASP A 187 -9.16 11.78 6.16
C ASP A 187 -10.69 11.73 6.30
N THR A 188 -11.29 10.77 5.59
CA THR A 188 -12.70 10.41 5.68
C THR A 188 -12.87 8.92 5.35
N THR A 189 -14.04 8.37 5.65
CA THR A 189 -14.33 6.96 5.43
C THR A 189 -15.65 6.75 4.71
N PHE A 190 -15.73 5.65 3.96
CA PHE A 190 -16.92 5.22 3.26
C PHE A 190 -17.17 3.75 3.56
N THR A 191 -18.40 3.40 3.92
CA THR A 191 -18.75 2.01 4.26
C THR A 191 -19.72 1.42 3.27
N LEU A 192 -19.40 0.23 2.76
CA LEU A 192 -20.30 -0.64 2.01
C LEU A 192 -20.65 -1.85 2.88
N ARG A 193 -21.94 -2.14 3.04
CA ARG A 193 -22.38 -3.41 3.62
C ARG A 193 -22.49 -4.44 2.52
N TRP A 194 -21.70 -5.51 2.60
CA TRP A 194 -21.70 -6.58 1.61
C TRP A 194 -22.10 -7.91 2.26
N ASN A 195 -23.01 -8.65 1.62
CA ASN A 195 -23.30 -10.02 2.03
C ASN A 195 -22.26 -10.95 1.41
N TRP A 196 -21.47 -11.60 2.26
CA TRP A 196 -20.32 -12.42 1.88
C TRP A 196 -20.68 -13.49 0.84
N GLN A 197 -19.82 -13.65 -0.16
CA GLN A 197 -19.92 -14.69 -1.18
C GLN A 197 -18.62 -15.47 -1.21
N GLU A 198 -18.71 -16.80 -1.32
CA GLU A 198 -17.54 -17.65 -1.51
C GLU A 198 -16.95 -17.46 -2.91
N GLY A 199 -15.62 -17.50 -2.99
CA GLY A 199 -14.90 -17.39 -4.26
C GLY A 199 -13.80 -16.33 -4.23
N PHE A 200 -13.17 -16.15 -5.39
CA PHE A 200 -12.06 -15.20 -5.56
C PHE A 200 -12.55 -13.82 -5.99
N HIS A 201 -13.40 -13.22 -5.15
CA HIS A 201 -13.96 -11.90 -5.40
C HIS A 201 -12.95 -10.78 -5.09
N HIS A 202 -13.05 -9.69 -5.85
CA HIS A 202 -12.27 -8.47 -5.63
C HIS A 202 -13.20 -7.30 -5.36
N ILE A 203 -12.85 -6.50 -4.36
CA ILE A 203 -13.51 -5.23 -4.10
C ILE A 203 -12.61 -4.09 -4.58
N THR A 204 -13.20 -3.13 -5.27
CA THR A 204 -12.54 -1.89 -5.65
C THR A 204 -13.28 -0.71 -5.04
N PHE A 205 -12.54 0.21 -4.43
CA PHE A 205 -13.03 1.56 -4.16
C PHE A 205 -12.31 2.53 -5.08
N ARG A 206 -13.06 3.36 -5.80
CA ARG A 206 -12.52 4.32 -6.77
C ARG A 206 -13.11 5.70 -6.51
N ILE A 207 -12.23 6.69 -6.43
CA ILE A 207 -12.55 8.11 -6.41
C ILE A 207 -12.73 8.58 -7.85
N ILE A 208 -13.77 9.38 -8.09
CA ILE A 208 -14.09 9.99 -9.38
C ILE A 208 -14.06 11.50 -9.20
N THR A 209 -13.05 12.12 -9.78
CA THR A 209 -12.80 13.56 -9.70
C THR A 209 -12.17 14.05 -10.99
N ASN A 210 -12.37 15.33 -11.31
CA ASN A 210 -11.74 16.03 -12.43
C ASN A 210 -10.68 17.04 -11.98
N GLN A 211 -10.42 17.08 -10.66
CA GLN A 211 -9.38 17.92 -10.09
C GLN A 211 -8.02 17.46 -10.59
N LYS A 212 -7.10 18.41 -10.81
CA LYS A 212 -5.71 18.07 -11.06
C LYS A 212 -5.08 17.64 -9.73
N GLU A 213 -4.47 16.47 -9.71
CA GLU A 213 -3.89 15.87 -8.51
C GLU A 213 -2.39 15.60 -8.71
N ILE A 214 -1.67 15.39 -7.60
CA ILE A 214 -0.26 14.96 -7.64
C ILE A 214 -0.17 13.57 -8.27
N ALA A 215 -0.99 12.64 -7.80
CA ALA A 215 -1.15 11.32 -8.36
C ALA A 215 -2.62 11.00 -8.58
N THR A 216 -2.88 10.14 -9.55
CA THR A 216 -4.21 9.63 -9.87
C THR A 216 -4.27 8.11 -9.80
N ILE A 217 -3.12 7.43 -9.74
CA ILE A 217 -3.05 5.97 -9.57
C ILE A 217 -3.50 5.50 -8.19
N ASN A 218 -3.45 6.37 -7.17
CA ASN A 218 -3.86 6.13 -5.80
C ASN A 218 -5.34 6.50 -5.53
N ASN A 219 -6.06 7.03 -6.52
CA ASN A 219 -7.51 7.22 -6.46
C ASN A 219 -8.30 5.91 -6.48
N GLU A 220 -7.65 4.78 -6.72
CA GLU A 220 -8.27 3.47 -6.82
C GLU A 220 -7.46 2.41 -6.09
N VAL A 221 -8.13 1.63 -5.27
CA VAL A 221 -7.58 0.42 -4.65
C VAL A 221 -8.48 -0.76 -4.96
N THR A 222 -7.86 -1.86 -5.39
CA THR A 222 -8.53 -3.16 -5.58
C THR A 222 -7.91 -4.19 -4.65
N ASP A 223 -8.75 -4.81 -3.81
CA ASP A 223 -8.32 -5.82 -2.85
C ASP A 223 -8.99 -7.19 -3.10
N PRO A 224 -8.22 -8.29 -3.06
CA PRO A 224 -8.76 -9.64 -3.09
C PRO A 224 -9.42 -9.95 -1.75
N LEU A 225 -10.74 -10.15 -1.73
CA LEU A 225 -11.50 -10.31 -0.47
C LEU A 225 -11.15 -11.61 0.27
N TRP A 226 -10.66 -12.59 -0.46
CA TRP A 226 -10.16 -13.86 0.03
C TRP A 226 -8.68 -13.81 0.45
N GLY A 227 -7.98 -12.70 0.17
CA GLY A 227 -6.58 -12.50 0.54
C GLY A 227 -6.38 -12.30 2.04
N TRP A 228 -5.19 -12.63 2.53
CA TRP A 228 -4.83 -12.47 3.93
C TRP A 228 -4.73 -10.98 4.30
N GLY A 229 -5.42 -10.59 5.36
CA GLY A 229 -5.40 -9.23 5.88
C GLY A 229 -4.05 -8.88 6.49
N PHE A 230 -3.37 -7.92 5.89
CA PHE A 230 -2.11 -7.36 6.35
C PHE A 230 -2.32 -6.03 7.05
N PHE A 231 -1.57 -5.76 8.11
CA PHE A 231 -1.59 -4.46 8.77
C PHE A 231 -0.22 -3.81 8.88
N TYR A 232 -0.23 -2.50 9.07
CA TYR A 232 0.94 -1.73 9.50
C TYR A 232 0.70 -1.11 10.87
N ILE A 233 1.74 -1.08 11.72
CA ILE A 233 1.83 -0.12 12.83
C ILE A 233 2.93 0.87 12.48
N VAL A 234 2.63 2.15 12.57
CA VAL A 234 3.57 3.22 12.26
C VAL A 234 3.37 4.42 13.19
N SER A 235 4.48 5.08 13.54
CA SER A 235 4.44 6.29 14.33
C SER A 235 3.95 7.50 13.52
N ASN A 236 3.18 8.39 14.16
CA ASN A 236 2.66 9.60 13.49
C ASN A 236 3.80 10.48 12.93
N LYS A 237 4.90 10.58 13.67
CA LYS A 237 6.09 11.35 13.25
C LYS A 237 6.72 10.78 11.99
N ARG A 238 6.79 9.45 11.87
CA ARG A 238 7.28 8.80 10.65
C ARG A 238 6.36 9.11 9.47
N VAL A 239 5.05 9.03 9.65
CA VAL A 239 4.08 9.39 8.59
C VAL A 239 4.25 10.85 8.16
N GLN A 240 4.44 11.78 9.10
CA GLN A 240 4.74 13.18 8.79
C GLN A 240 6.07 13.34 8.02
N MET A 241 7.09 12.56 8.39
CA MET A 241 8.38 12.58 7.69
C MET A 241 8.27 12.08 6.25
N TRP A 242 7.53 10.99 6.02
CA TRP A 242 7.23 10.49 4.66
C TRP A 242 6.45 11.49 3.81
N HIS A 243 5.76 12.44 4.45
CA HIS A 243 5.10 13.55 3.76
C HIS A 243 6.04 14.69 3.34
N THR A 244 7.34 14.58 3.62
CA THR A 244 8.32 15.62 3.27
C THR A 244 9.04 15.40 1.94
N PHE A 245 8.97 14.19 1.39
CA PHE A 245 9.68 13.78 0.18
C PHE A 245 8.83 12.86 -0.71
N ARG A 246 9.23 12.71 -1.98
CA ARG A 246 8.51 11.88 -2.94
C ARG A 246 9.10 10.48 -2.99
N SER A 247 8.25 9.47 -2.84
CA SER A 247 8.63 8.06 -3.03
C SER A 247 8.63 7.67 -4.51
N ALA A 248 9.23 6.53 -4.88
CA ALA A 248 9.15 6.02 -6.26
C ALA A 248 7.73 5.69 -6.74
N ALA A 249 6.74 5.61 -5.84
CA ALA A 249 5.33 5.54 -6.22
C ALA A 249 4.83 6.84 -6.90
N GLY A 250 5.60 7.93 -6.80
CA GLY A 250 5.28 9.24 -7.36
C GLY A 250 4.53 10.15 -6.39
N THR A 251 4.30 9.70 -5.15
CA THR A 251 3.49 10.40 -4.15
C THR A 251 4.33 10.77 -2.91
N PHE A 252 3.74 11.57 -2.03
CA PHE A 252 4.36 12.07 -0.80
C PHE A 252 3.71 11.43 0.43
N CYS A 253 3.41 10.13 0.41
CA CYS A 253 2.83 9.50 1.59
C CYS A 253 3.34 8.09 1.86
N PHE A 254 3.29 7.72 3.13
CA PHE A 254 3.67 6.39 3.62
C PHE A 254 2.72 5.32 3.07
N GLU A 255 1.42 5.64 3.04
CA GLU A 255 0.34 4.73 2.69
C GLU A 255 0.52 4.18 1.27
N ASP A 256 0.75 5.05 0.29
CA ASP A 256 0.96 4.64 -1.11
C ASP A 256 2.28 3.87 -1.28
N TYR A 257 3.35 4.28 -0.57
CA TYR A 257 4.64 3.58 -0.63
C TYR A 257 4.55 2.14 -0.10
N TYR A 258 3.83 1.91 1.00
CA TYR A 258 3.65 0.56 1.52
C TYR A 258 2.54 -0.23 0.83
N ARG A 259 1.53 0.44 0.28
CA ARG A 259 0.60 -0.19 -0.65
C ARG A 259 1.35 -0.79 -1.85
N TRP A 260 2.30 -0.04 -2.41
CA TRP A 260 3.16 -0.52 -3.48
C TRP A 260 3.93 -1.81 -3.13
N HIS A 261 4.36 -1.99 -1.87
CA HIS A 261 4.99 -3.24 -1.42
C HIS A 261 4.04 -4.44 -1.48
N ILE A 262 2.78 -4.25 -1.06
CA ILE A 262 1.76 -5.31 -1.10
C ILE A 262 1.37 -5.63 -2.55
N ASP A 263 1.28 -4.61 -3.40
CA ASP A 263 0.98 -4.79 -4.82
C ASP A 263 2.11 -5.56 -5.53
N ILE A 264 3.38 -5.23 -5.26
CA ILE A 264 4.52 -6.02 -5.77
C ILE A 264 4.50 -7.45 -5.23
N MET A 265 4.25 -7.66 -3.93
CA MET A 265 4.18 -9.01 -3.37
C MET A 265 3.15 -9.87 -4.12
N ASN A 266 1.96 -9.32 -4.36
CA ASN A 266 0.91 -9.99 -5.11
C ASN A 266 1.27 -10.22 -6.58
N LEU A 267 1.96 -9.28 -7.22
CA LEU A 267 2.50 -9.41 -8.57
C LEU A 267 3.51 -10.56 -8.63
N LEU A 268 4.49 -10.59 -7.72
CA LEU A 268 5.49 -11.64 -7.63
C LEU A 268 4.87 -13.01 -7.35
N PHE A 269 3.83 -13.09 -6.51
CA PHE A 269 3.07 -14.33 -6.32
C PHE A 269 2.44 -14.81 -7.63
N ALA A 270 1.76 -13.93 -8.36
CA ALA A 270 1.16 -14.27 -9.66
C ALA A 270 2.21 -14.74 -10.68
N HIS A 271 3.39 -14.13 -10.67
CA HIS A 271 4.49 -14.44 -11.58
C HIS A 271 5.40 -15.61 -11.14
N SER A 272 5.20 -16.17 -9.94
CA SER A 272 5.94 -17.32 -9.43
C SER A 272 5.48 -18.64 -10.08
N ILE A 273 5.67 -18.75 -11.40
CA ILE A 273 5.18 -19.85 -12.23
C ILE A 273 6.25 -20.94 -12.34
N PHE A 274 5.90 -22.16 -11.91
CA PHE A 274 6.74 -23.36 -11.97
C PHE A 274 5.90 -24.56 -12.45
N PRO A 275 6.50 -25.69 -12.89
CA PRO A 275 5.73 -26.87 -13.28
C PRO A 275 4.73 -27.36 -12.22
N ALA A 276 5.07 -27.25 -10.93
CA ALA A 276 4.18 -27.59 -9.80
C ALA A 276 3.16 -26.49 -9.45
N ALA A 277 3.33 -25.28 -9.97
CA ALA A 277 2.45 -24.11 -9.78
C ALA A 277 2.23 -23.38 -11.11
N PRO A 278 1.54 -24.00 -12.09
CA PRO A 278 1.45 -23.47 -13.47
C PRO A 278 0.63 -22.17 -13.58
N LYS A 279 -0.09 -21.79 -12.53
CA LYS A 279 -0.88 -20.56 -12.45
C LYS A 279 -0.27 -19.53 -11.49
N GLY A 280 1.00 -19.71 -11.12
CA GLY A 280 1.65 -18.94 -10.07
C GLY A 280 1.17 -19.35 -8.67
N ILE A 281 1.66 -18.64 -7.66
CA ILE A 281 1.14 -18.74 -6.29
C ILE A 281 -0.27 -18.16 -6.31
N GLN A 282 -1.23 -18.94 -5.85
CA GLN A 282 -2.62 -18.51 -5.82
C GLN A 282 -2.96 -17.65 -4.63
N ALA A 283 -2.18 -17.66 -3.53
CA ALA A 283 -2.41 -16.80 -2.35
C ALA A 283 -2.23 -15.32 -2.67
N ARG A 284 -2.96 -14.44 -1.97
CA ARG A 284 -2.81 -12.98 -2.06
C ARG A 284 -2.87 -12.36 -0.68
N VAL A 285 -2.31 -11.16 -0.58
CA VAL A 285 -2.30 -10.32 0.60
C VAL A 285 -3.08 -9.05 0.28
N ARG A 286 -3.79 -8.50 1.25
CA ARG A 286 -4.51 -7.23 1.12
C ARG A 286 -4.17 -6.33 2.28
N LEU A 287 -3.97 -5.04 2.04
CA LEU A 287 -3.78 -4.10 3.12
C LEU A 287 -5.13 -3.83 3.79
N ASP A 288 -5.29 -4.32 5.01
CA ASP A 288 -6.56 -4.34 5.73
C ASP A 288 -6.63 -3.24 6.80
N ARG A 289 -5.49 -2.80 7.35
CA ARG A 289 -5.44 -1.75 8.37
C ARG A 289 -4.09 -1.06 8.47
N ILE A 290 -4.08 0.24 8.73
CA ILE A 290 -2.91 0.96 9.24
C ILE A 290 -3.24 1.50 10.63
N ILE A 291 -2.37 1.26 11.59
CA ILE A 291 -2.47 1.73 12.97
C ILE A 291 -1.44 2.85 13.14
N TYR A 292 -1.95 4.08 13.21
CA TYR A 292 -1.19 5.28 13.49
C TYR A 292 -1.13 5.49 15.01
N THR A 293 0.07 5.68 15.56
CA THR A 293 0.26 5.80 17.02
C THR A 293 1.44 6.71 17.36
N ASP A 294 1.52 7.20 18.59
CA ASP A 294 2.74 7.81 19.14
C ASP A 294 3.52 6.83 20.02
N ASP A 295 2.89 5.72 20.41
CA ASP A 295 3.50 4.62 21.17
C ASP A 295 3.33 3.32 20.39
N VAL A 296 4.38 2.95 19.66
CA VAL A 296 4.43 1.74 18.83
C VAL A 296 4.42 0.49 19.72
N ASP A 297 5.13 0.52 20.86
CA ASP A 297 5.25 -0.64 21.75
C ASP A 297 3.90 -0.97 22.39
N GLN A 298 3.14 0.05 22.82
CA GLN A 298 1.77 -0.11 23.29
C GLN A 298 0.83 -0.64 22.18
N ALA A 299 0.94 -0.13 20.95
CA ALA A 299 0.13 -0.58 19.83
C ALA A 299 0.37 -2.06 19.49
N ILE A 300 1.61 -2.55 19.57
CA ILE A 300 1.93 -3.97 19.41
C ILE A 300 1.22 -4.81 20.47
N GLN A 301 1.28 -4.40 21.73
CA GLN A 301 0.64 -5.13 22.83
C GLN A 301 -0.88 -5.22 22.64
N SER A 302 -1.48 -4.24 21.97
CA SER A 302 -2.92 -4.20 21.66
C SER A 302 -3.35 -5.12 20.52
N LEU A 303 -2.40 -5.70 19.76
CA LEU A 303 -2.72 -6.60 18.64
C LEU A 303 -3.33 -7.92 19.11
N VAL A 304 -2.98 -8.37 20.32
CA VAL A 304 -3.52 -9.59 20.93
C VAL A 304 -4.66 -9.18 21.84
N ALA A 305 -5.87 -9.63 21.52
CA ALA A 305 -7.03 -9.37 22.35
C ALA A 305 -6.93 -10.09 23.71
N PRO A 306 -7.74 -9.71 24.71
CA PRO A 306 -7.70 -10.34 26.05
C PRO A 306 -7.91 -11.86 26.06
N ASP A 307 -8.54 -12.41 25.01
CA ASP A 307 -8.74 -13.83 24.79
C ASP A 307 -7.46 -14.57 24.31
N GLY A 308 -6.38 -13.82 24.08
CA GLY A 308 -5.09 -14.31 23.57
C GLY A 308 -5.04 -14.44 22.05
N ILE A 309 -6.04 -13.99 21.30
CA ILE A 309 -6.05 -14.12 19.84
C ILE A 309 -5.70 -12.78 19.19
N ALA A 310 -4.84 -12.83 18.19
CA ALA A 310 -4.63 -11.69 17.30
C ALA A 310 -5.69 -11.74 16.19
N TYR A 311 -6.48 -10.68 16.06
CA TYR A 311 -7.51 -10.57 15.01
C TYR A 311 -6.96 -9.89 13.75
N HIS A 312 -5.69 -10.16 13.49
CA HIS A 312 -4.93 -9.71 12.34
C HIS A 312 -4.11 -10.90 11.83
N GLN A 313 -4.00 -11.08 10.52
CA GLN A 313 -3.41 -12.30 9.95
C GLN A 313 -1.91 -12.19 9.69
N GLY A 314 -1.37 -10.97 9.69
CA GLY A 314 0.05 -10.66 9.59
C GLY A 314 0.25 -9.16 9.43
N GLY A 315 1.45 -8.66 9.70
CA GLY A 315 1.72 -7.22 9.54
C GLY A 315 3.18 -6.86 9.74
N TRP A 316 3.51 -5.62 9.41
CA TRP A 316 4.80 -5.03 9.73
C TRP A 316 4.66 -3.92 10.76
N VAL A 317 5.68 -3.81 11.60
CA VAL A 317 5.75 -2.82 12.65
C VAL A 317 6.97 -1.96 12.41
N TRP A 318 6.73 -0.66 12.22
CA TRP A 318 7.77 0.33 12.07
C TRP A 318 8.18 0.83 13.45
N HIS A 319 9.17 0.16 14.03
CA HIS A 319 9.74 0.56 15.33
C HIS A 319 10.49 1.89 15.20
N ASP A 320 10.41 2.70 16.25
CA ASP A 320 11.23 3.90 16.37
C ASP A 320 12.60 3.52 16.94
N SER A 321 13.68 3.97 16.29
CA SER A 321 15.05 3.85 16.78
C SER A 321 15.22 4.61 18.11
N PRO A 322 16.26 4.30 18.89
CA PRO A 322 16.57 5.07 20.10
C PRO A 322 16.69 6.58 19.84
N GLU A 323 17.25 6.98 18.70
CA GLU A 323 17.40 8.36 18.26
C GLU A 323 16.03 9.00 17.94
N GLU A 324 15.18 8.30 17.20
CA GLU A 324 13.83 8.75 16.85
C GLU A 324 12.95 8.91 18.10
N LYS A 325 13.07 7.98 19.06
CA LYS A 325 12.44 8.07 20.40
C LYS A 325 12.97 9.28 21.19
N ALA A 326 14.25 9.63 21.02
CA ALA A 326 14.85 10.85 21.57
C ALA A 326 14.50 12.12 20.77
N GLY A 327 13.65 12.02 19.75
CA GLY A 327 13.17 13.15 18.95
C GLY A 327 14.05 13.51 17.76
N LYS A 328 15.08 12.72 17.45
CA LYS A 328 15.94 12.91 16.27
C LYS A 328 15.43 12.04 15.12
N TRP A 329 14.67 12.67 14.23
CA TRP A 329 14.07 12.03 13.07
C TRP A 329 14.87 12.37 11.83
N ASP A 330 15.54 11.37 11.26
CA ASP A 330 16.22 11.51 9.99
C ASP A 330 15.35 10.91 8.87
N PRO A 331 15.20 11.60 7.73
CA PRO A 331 14.49 11.04 6.60
C PRO A 331 15.25 9.82 6.06
N PRO A 332 14.55 8.79 5.53
CA PRO A 332 15.18 7.75 4.75
C PRO A 332 16.06 8.34 3.65
N THR A 333 17.21 7.70 3.37
CA THR A 333 18.08 8.14 2.28
C THR A 333 17.34 8.05 0.95
N LYS A 334 17.81 8.80 -0.07
CA LYS A 334 17.20 8.79 -1.41
C LYS A 334 17.09 7.38 -2.00
N GLU A 335 18.09 6.55 -1.74
CA GLU A 335 18.15 5.15 -2.16
C GLU A 335 16.98 4.33 -1.59
N TRP A 336 16.70 4.45 -0.29
CA TRP A 336 15.64 3.67 0.36
C TRP A 336 14.25 4.04 -0.13
N ARG A 337 13.95 5.33 -0.30
CA ARG A 337 12.62 5.79 -0.75
C ARG A 337 12.35 5.60 -2.25
N GLN A 338 13.36 5.19 -3.02
CA GLN A 338 13.27 4.96 -4.47
C GLN A 338 13.17 3.47 -4.84
N ASN A 339 13.35 2.58 -3.87
CA ASN A 339 13.31 1.14 -4.05
C ASN A 339 12.21 0.51 -3.17
N THR A 340 12.03 -0.80 -3.27
CA THR A 340 11.24 -1.56 -2.30
C THR A 340 12.07 -2.67 -1.69
N GLU A 341 11.57 -3.26 -0.61
CA GLU A 341 12.15 -4.48 -0.05
C GLU A 341 12.08 -5.68 -1.04
N TRP A 342 11.30 -5.55 -2.12
CA TRP A 342 11.07 -6.59 -3.13
C TRP A 342 11.80 -6.36 -4.46
N SER A 343 12.42 -5.20 -4.66
CA SER A 343 13.33 -5.00 -5.79
C SER A 343 14.59 -5.81 -5.49
N LEU A 344 14.55 -7.08 -5.91
CA LEU A 344 15.68 -7.99 -5.85
C LEU A 344 16.86 -7.35 -6.61
N PRO A 345 18.07 -7.35 -6.03
CA PRO A 345 19.27 -6.90 -6.74
C PRO A 345 19.54 -7.70 -8.01
#